data_AF-A0A2D4EKS4-F1
#
_entry.id   AF-A0A2D4EKS4-F1
#
_cell.length_a   1.000
_cell.length_b   1.000
_cell.length_c   1.000
_cell.angle_alpha   90.00
_cell.angle_beta   90.00
_cell.angle_gamma   90.00
#
_symmetry.space_group_name_H-M   'P 1'
#
loop_
_entity.id
_entity.type
_entity.pdbx_description
1 polymer ?
#
loop_
_entity_poly.entity_id
_entity_poly.type
_entity_poly.pdbx_seq_one_letter_code
_entity_poly.pdbx_strand_id
1 'polypeptide(L)'
;KSTMGNMYSFAAVMNALEMTQISRLEQTWMVLRQRYTEGAILYEKKLKPFLKSLNEGKEGPPLSNITFPHVVPLITLLERDTALPDHPESWENLDNSVEVVMAHLQAARTVAHHGGLYHTNAEVKLQGFQPQAELLEVFSTEFQLRLLWG
;
A
#
# COMPACT_ATOMS: atom_id res chain seq x y z
N LYS A 1 -12.37 -1.55 -15.93
CA LYS A 1 -11.49 -2.33 -15.04
C LYS A 1 -11.85 -1.97 -13.59
N SER A 2 -12.39 -2.92 -12.82
CA SER A 2 -12.72 -2.71 -11.40
C SER A 2 -11.43 -2.84 -10.58
N THR A 3 -11.19 -1.92 -9.64
CA THR A 3 -10.06 -1.97 -8.71
C THR A 3 -10.48 -2.71 -7.43
N MET A 4 -9.57 -3.46 -6.80
CA MET A 4 -9.88 -4.17 -5.55
C MET A 4 -10.06 -3.22 -4.36
N GLY A 5 -9.52 -2.00 -4.41
CA GLY A 5 -9.68 -1.03 -3.31
C GLY A 5 -8.85 -1.36 -2.06
N ASN A 6 -7.90 -2.28 -2.16
CA ASN A 6 -7.04 -2.68 -1.05
C ASN A 6 -5.75 -1.83 -1.08
N MET A 7 -5.71 -0.80 -0.25
CA MET A 7 -4.58 0.14 -0.17
C MET A 7 -3.41 -0.44 0.62
N TYR A 8 -3.67 -1.33 1.58
CA TYR A 8 -2.63 -2.02 2.36
C TYR A 8 -1.71 -2.85 1.46
N SER A 9 -2.28 -3.76 0.67
CA SER A 9 -1.50 -4.61 -0.24
C SER A 9 -0.97 -3.83 -1.45
N PHE A 10 -1.65 -2.77 -1.89
CA PHE A 10 -1.11 -1.83 -2.88
C PHE A 10 0.20 -1.20 -2.39
N ALA A 11 0.22 -0.66 -1.18
CA ALA A 11 1.43 -0.07 -0.59
C ALA A 11 2.56 -1.10 -0.47
N ALA A 12 2.26 -2.34 -0.06
CA ALA A 12 3.26 -3.40 0.02
C ALA A 12 3.96 -3.69 -1.33
N VAL A 13 3.19 -3.79 -2.43
CA VAL A 13 3.75 -3.98 -3.77
C VAL A 13 4.57 -2.77 -4.22
N MET A 14 4.07 -1.57 -3.98
CA MET A 14 4.78 -0.34 -4.36
C MET A 14 6.10 -0.19 -3.60
N ASN A 15 6.10 -0.44 -2.28
CA ASN A 15 7.31 -0.39 -1.46
C ASN A 15 8.34 -1.42 -1.93
N ALA A 16 7.91 -2.63 -2.33
CA ALA A 16 8.81 -3.63 -2.90
C ALA A 16 9.49 -3.14 -4.20
N LEU A 17 8.76 -2.41 -5.06
CA LEU A 17 9.31 -1.81 -6.28
C LEU A 17 10.27 -0.64 -6.02
N GLU A 18 10.19 -0.02 -4.83
CA GLU A 18 11.05 1.09 -4.41
C GLU A 18 12.28 0.65 -3.62
N MET A 19 12.33 -0.60 -3.12
CA MET A 19 13.51 -1.16 -2.45
C MET A 19 14.77 -0.91 -3.27
N THR A 20 15.85 -0.46 -2.63
CA THR A 20 17.13 -0.13 -3.29
C THR A 20 17.66 -1.30 -4.14
N GLN A 21 17.43 -2.53 -3.68
CA GLN A 21 17.80 -3.77 -4.36
C GLN A 21 17.07 -3.97 -5.69
N ILE A 22 15.83 -3.47 -5.81
CA ILE A 22 14.97 -3.56 -6.99
C ILE A 22 15.12 -2.33 -7.88
N SER A 23 15.13 -1.12 -7.31
CA SER A 23 15.22 0.13 -8.07
C SER A 23 16.56 0.30 -8.79
N ARG A 24 17.65 -0.31 -8.28
CA ARG A 24 18.97 -0.32 -8.93
C ARG A 24 19.10 -1.24 -10.15
N LEU A 25 18.08 -2.03 -10.49
CA LEU A 25 18.13 -2.96 -11.64
C LEU A 25 17.95 -2.22 -12.97
N GLU A 26 18.91 -1.39 -13.35
CA GLU A 26 18.82 -0.46 -14.48
C GLU A 26 18.41 -1.12 -15.80
N GLN A 27 19.01 -2.28 -16.11
CA GLN A 27 18.71 -3.03 -17.33
C GLN A 27 17.27 -3.54 -17.35
N THR A 28 16.78 -4.07 -16.23
CA THR A 28 15.39 -4.52 -16.09
C THR A 28 14.42 -3.36 -16.29
N TRP A 29 14.68 -2.21 -15.68
CA TRP A 29 13.84 -1.01 -15.84
C TRP A 29 13.92 -0.44 -17.27
N MET A 30 15.07 -0.53 -17.93
CA MET A 30 15.24 -0.13 -19.33
C MET A 30 14.39 -1.02 -20.25
N VAL A 31 14.46 -2.34 -20.08
CA VAL A 31 13.66 -3.30 -20.85
C VAL A 31 12.17 -3.09 -20.59
N LEU A 32 11.75 -2.84 -19.35
CA LEU A 32 10.36 -2.50 -19.02
C LEU A 32 9.89 -1.25 -19.77
N ARG A 33 10.70 -0.18 -19.78
CA ARG A 33 10.38 1.07 -20.49
C ARG A 33 10.30 0.89 -22.01
N GLN A 34 11.07 -0.01 -22.59
CA GLN A 34 11.07 -0.27 -24.03
C GLN A 34 9.93 -1.21 -24.46
N ARG A 35 9.63 -2.25 -23.67
CA ARG A 35 8.66 -3.30 -24.04
C ARG A 35 7.26 -3.08 -23.48
N TYR A 36 7.15 -2.39 -22.35
CA TYR A 36 5.90 -2.17 -21.61
C TYR A 36 5.76 -0.69 -21.21
N THR A 37 5.93 0.19 -22.20
CA THR A 37 5.96 1.65 -22.02
C THR A 37 4.77 2.18 -21.22
N GLU A 38 3.55 1.73 -21.51
CA GLU A 38 2.35 2.14 -20.78
C GLU A 38 2.40 1.75 -19.30
N GLY A 39 2.92 0.55 -18.98
CA GLY A 39 3.08 0.07 -17.62
C GLY A 39 4.14 0.88 -16.86
N ALA A 40 5.25 1.20 -17.52
CA ALA A 40 6.29 2.07 -16.94
C ALA A 40 5.77 3.48 -16.67
N ILE A 41 5.00 4.06 -17.62
CA ILE A 41 4.37 5.37 -17.43
C ILE A 41 3.33 5.32 -16.31
N LEU A 42 2.50 4.27 -16.25
CA LEU A 42 1.51 4.08 -15.20
C LEU A 42 2.16 4.07 -13.81
N TYR A 43 3.24 3.30 -13.65
CA TYR A 43 4.00 3.23 -12.40
C TYR A 43 4.58 4.59 -12.01
N GLU A 44 5.35 5.23 -12.90
CA GLU A 44 6.08 6.46 -12.59
C GLU A 44 5.18 7.69 -12.45
N LYS A 45 4.14 7.81 -13.28
CA LYS A 45 3.32 9.03 -13.36
C LYS A 45 2.01 8.94 -12.58
N LYS A 46 1.57 7.76 -12.18
CA LYS A 46 0.32 7.59 -11.41
C LYS A 46 0.53 6.87 -10.09
N LEU A 47 1.09 5.67 -10.10
CA LEU A 47 1.11 4.84 -8.90
C LEU A 47 2.08 5.39 -7.83
N LYS A 48 3.29 5.79 -8.20
CA LYS A 48 4.25 6.42 -7.27
C LYS A 48 3.72 7.73 -6.66
N PRO A 49 3.28 8.73 -7.45
CA PRO A 49 2.70 9.95 -6.87
C PRO A 49 1.47 9.68 -6.00
N PHE A 50 0.66 8.69 -6.36
CA PHE A 50 -0.51 8.31 -5.59
C PHE A 50 -0.13 7.71 -4.22
N LEU A 51 0.82 6.76 -4.16
CA LEU A 51 1.32 6.25 -2.88
C LEU A 51 1.91 7.38 -2.02
N LYS A 52 2.73 8.25 -2.62
CA LYS A 52 3.28 9.42 -1.91
C LYS A 52 2.17 10.28 -1.30
N SER A 53 1.12 10.57 -2.06
CA SER A 53 -0.05 11.30 -1.58
C SER A 53 -0.74 10.60 -0.40
N LEU A 54 -0.89 9.28 -0.45
CA LEU A 54 -1.46 8.49 0.65
C LEU A 54 -0.58 8.56 1.90
N ASN A 55 0.75 8.47 1.77
CA ASN A 55 1.69 8.55 2.89
C ASN A 55 1.73 9.96 3.52
N GLU A 56 1.47 11.00 2.73
CA GLU A 56 1.33 12.38 3.20
C GLU A 56 -0.04 12.67 3.87
N GLY A 57 -0.92 11.66 4.01
CA GLY A 57 -2.23 11.83 4.66
C GLY A 57 -3.25 12.61 3.82
N LYS A 58 -2.99 12.79 2.52
CA LYS A 58 -3.93 13.45 1.61
C LYS A 58 -5.12 12.54 1.29
N GLU A 59 -6.20 13.15 0.79
CA GLU A 59 -7.42 12.43 0.44
C GLU A 59 -7.16 11.25 -0.50
N GLY A 60 -7.60 10.07 -0.06
CA GLY A 60 -7.54 8.84 -0.82
C GLY A 60 -8.67 8.71 -1.85
N PRO A 61 -8.81 7.53 -2.46
CA PRO A 61 -9.92 7.26 -3.37
C PRO A 61 -11.27 7.31 -2.62
N PRO A 62 -12.40 7.47 -3.32
CA PRO A 62 -13.72 7.48 -2.69
C PRO A 62 -13.93 6.25 -1.80
N LEU A 63 -14.52 6.45 -0.62
CA LEU A 63 -14.74 5.36 0.36
C LEU A 63 -15.53 4.17 -0.21
N SER A 64 -16.45 4.43 -1.14
CA SER A 64 -17.22 3.40 -1.86
C SER A 64 -16.35 2.45 -2.70
N ASN A 65 -15.11 2.82 -3.00
CA ASN A 65 -14.16 2.03 -3.78
C ASN A 65 -13.08 1.38 -2.92
N ILE A 66 -13.08 1.59 -1.59
CA ILE A 66 -12.06 1.05 -0.68
C ILE A 66 -12.60 -0.21 0.01
N THR A 67 -11.82 -1.28 -0.01
CA THR A 67 -12.07 -2.52 0.74
C THR A 67 -11.11 -2.69 1.90
N PHE A 68 -9.91 -2.10 1.78
CA PHE A 68 -8.93 -2.07 2.86
C PHE A 68 -8.22 -0.71 2.84
N PRO A 69 -8.33 0.10 3.92
CA PRO A 69 -7.75 1.44 3.96
C PRO A 69 -6.21 1.44 4.07
N HIS A 70 -5.59 2.59 3.81
CA HIS A 70 -4.13 2.73 3.98
C HIS A 70 -3.80 2.94 5.47
N VAL A 71 -3.55 1.84 6.18
CA VAL A 71 -3.38 1.84 7.66
C VAL A 71 -1.93 1.84 8.11
N VAL A 72 -0.97 1.56 7.23
CA VAL A 72 0.45 1.40 7.58
C VAL A 72 1.02 2.65 8.27
N PRO A 73 0.78 3.89 7.79
CA PRO A 73 1.26 5.09 8.46
C PRO A 73 0.74 5.22 9.90
N LEU A 74 -0.53 4.92 10.12
CA LEU A 74 -1.16 4.97 11.44
C LEU A 74 -0.56 3.94 12.40
N ILE A 75 -0.46 2.68 11.97
CA ILE A 75 0.08 1.60 12.81
C ILE A 75 1.53 1.93 13.18
N THR A 76 2.32 2.40 12.21
CA THR A 76 3.71 2.79 12.43
C THR A 76 3.81 3.98 13.38
N LEU A 77 2.96 5.00 13.25
CA LEU A 77 2.91 6.13 14.18
C LEU A 77 2.66 5.69 15.64
N LEU A 78 1.81 4.67 15.84
CA LEU A 78 1.43 4.20 17.18
C LEU A 78 2.44 3.23 17.80
N GLU A 79 3.10 2.42 16.98
CA GLU A 79 3.85 1.24 17.44
C GLU A 79 5.36 1.32 17.12
N ARG A 80 5.84 2.33 16.40
CA ARG A 80 7.25 2.39 16.00
C ARG A 80 8.17 2.56 17.21
N ASP A 81 8.93 1.50 17.48
CA ASP A 81 10.11 1.58 18.33
C ASP A 81 11.24 2.30 17.56
N THR A 82 11.92 3.22 18.24
CA THR A 82 13.00 4.07 17.69
C THR A 82 14.20 3.29 17.13
N ALA A 83 14.25 1.97 17.32
CA ALA A 83 15.37 1.11 16.98
C ALA A 83 15.44 0.62 15.52
N LEU A 84 14.42 0.85 14.69
CA LEU A 84 14.40 0.38 13.28
C LEU A 84 14.33 1.55 12.29
N PRO A 85 15.43 1.86 11.58
CA PRO A 85 15.50 2.96 10.62
C PRO A 85 15.47 2.45 9.17
N ASP A 86 14.54 1.57 8.81
CA ASP A 86 14.39 1.18 7.41
C ASP A 86 13.36 2.09 6.74
N HIS A 87 13.86 3.28 6.38
CA HIS A 87 13.25 4.39 5.64
C HIS A 87 12.67 5.53 6.50
N PRO A 88 12.97 6.79 6.13
CA PRO A 88 12.39 7.93 6.81
C PRO A 88 10.90 8.03 6.50
N GLU A 89 10.09 8.23 7.53
CA GLU A 89 8.65 8.35 7.39
C GLU A 89 8.25 9.70 6.82
N SER A 90 7.07 9.78 6.22
CA SER A 90 6.63 11.03 5.55
C SER A 90 6.50 12.20 6.52
N TRP A 91 6.20 11.94 7.80
CA TRP A 91 6.15 12.93 8.87
C TRP A 91 7.51 13.28 9.49
N GLU A 92 8.61 12.66 9.07
CA GLU A 92 9.97 13.04 9.51
C GLU A 92 10.55 14.19 8.69
N ASN A 93 9.85 14.60 7.62
CA ASN A 93 10.17 15.82 6.87
C ASN A 93 9.73 17.06 7.67
N LEU A 94 10.66 17.99 7.89
CA LEU A 94 10.49 19.13 8.82
C LEU A 94 9.33 20.07 8.46
N ASP A 95 9.02 20.21 7.16
CA ASP A 95 8.16 21.30 6.69
C ASP A 95 6.66 21.08 7.02
N ASN A 96 6.18 19.82 7.14
CA ASN A 96 4.75 19.51 7.36
C ASN A 96 4.49 18.34 8.36
N SER A 97 5.46 17.99 9.21
CA SER A 97 5.42 16.81 10.08
C SER A 97 4.13 16.66 10.90
N VAL A 98 3.73 17.73 11.61
CA VAL A 98 2.55 17.73 12.49
C VAL A 98 1.24 17.61 11.70
N GLU A 99 1.15 18.23 10.53
CA GLU A 99 -0.03 18.17 9.67
C GLU A 99 -0.27 16.74 9.16
N VAL A 100 0.80 16.07 8.71
CA VAL A 100 0.75 14.68 8.25
C VAL A 100 0.33 13.74 9.39
N VAL A 101 0.90 13.91 10.59
CA VAL A 101 0.50 13.14 11.78
C VAL A 101 -0.98 13.34 12.09
N MET A 102 -1.44 14.58 12.14
CA MET A 102 -2.84 14.90 12.41
C MET A 102 -3.78 14.32 11.34
N ALA A 103 -3.39 14.39 10.06
CA ALA A 103 -4.17 13.84 8.96
C ALA A 103 -4.37 12.32 9.12
N HIS A 104 -3.32 11.57 9.48
CA HIS A 104 -3.42 10.12 9.72
C HIS A 104 -4.26 9.79 10.95
N LEU A 105 -4.14 10.54 12.05
CA LEU A 105 -4.96 10.36 13.25
C LEU A 105 -6.45 10.68 12.98
N GLN A 106 -6.74 11.69 12.15
CA GLN A 106 -8.11 11.99 11.73
C GLN A 106 -8.66 10.91 10.80
N ALA A 107 -7.87 10.46 9.83
CA ALA A 107 -8.24 9.35 8.95
C ALA A 107 -8.52 8.07 9.74
N ALA A 108 -7.79 7.80 10.82
CA ALA A 108 -8.02 6.67 11.71
C ALA A 108 -9.44 6.65 12.29
N ARG A 109 -9.97 7.82 12.68
CA ARG A 109 -11.35 7.95 13.17
C ARG A 109 -12.37 7.58 12.08
N THR A 110 -12.12 8.04 10.86
CA THR A 110 -12.95 7.67 9.69
C THR A 110 -12.88 6.16 9.43
N VAL A 111 -11.68 5.57 9.49
CA VAL A 111 -11.50 4.13 9.32
C VAL A 111 -12.28 3.33 10.37
N ALA A 112 -12.13 3.69 11.65
CA ALA A 112 -12.85 3.04 12.75
C ALA A 112 -14.38 3.18 12.59
N HIS A 113 -14.86 4.34 12.15
CA HIS A 113 -16.29 4.56 11.92
C HIS A 113 -16.86 3.78 10.73
N HIS A 114 -16.06 3.55 9.68
CA HIS A 114 -16.51 2.92 8.43
C HIS A 114 -16.12 1.44 8.29
N GLY A 115 -15.77 0.75 9.37
CA GLY A 115 -15.42 -0.68 9.34
C GLY A 115 -16.44 -1.56 8.60
N GLY A 116 -17.74 -1.35 8.87
CA GLY A 116 -18.82 -2.07 8.19
C GLY A 116 -18.89 -1.79 6.68
N LEU A 117 -18.58 -0.57 6.25
CA LEU A 117 -18.56 -0.21 4.82
C LEU A 117 -17.43 -0.94 4.08
N TYR A 118 -16.22 -0.99 4.66
CA TYR A 118 -15.11 -1.73 4.06
C TYR A 118 -15.42 -3.22 3.92
N HIS A 119 -16.06 -3.80 4.94
CA HIS A 119 -16.54 -5.17 4.91
C HIS A 119 -17.54 -5.41 3.77
N THR A 120 -18.61 -4.61 3.69
CA THR A 120 -19.60 -4.72 2.60
C THR A 120 -18.97 -4.52 1.22
N ASN A 121 -18.07 -3.54 1.06
CA ASN A 121 -17.35 -3.34 -0.21
C ASN A 121 -16.53 -4.57 -0.61
N ALA A 122 -15.87 -5.22 0.37
CA ALA A 122 -15.09 -6.42 0.13
C ALA A 122 -15.98 -7.61 -0.26
N GLU A 123 -17.08 -7.84 0.45
CA GLU A 123 -18.05 -8.88 0.11
C GLU A 123 -18.61 -8.72 -1.29
N VAL A 124 -19.03 -7.50 -1.66
CA VAL A 124 -19.55 -7.20 -3.00
C VAL A 124 -18.48 -7.43 -4.07
N LYS A 125 -17.23 -6.99 -3.86
CA LYS A 125 -16.16 -7.19 -4.83
C LYS A 125 -15.73 -8.66 -4.96
N LEU A 126 -15.89 -9.45 -3.91
CA LEU A 126 -15.53 -10.87 -3.88
C LEU A 126 -16.74 -11.80 -4.15
N GLN A 127 -17.91 -11.25 -4.48
CA GLN A 127 -19.09 -12.05 -4.75
C GLN A 127 -18.83 -13.02 -5.92
N GLY A 128 -19.00 -14.32 -5.66
CA GLY A 128 -18.75 -15.37 -6.65
C GLY A 128 -17.27 -15.69 -6.88
N PHE A 129 -16.35 -15.09 -6.13
CA PHE A 129 -14.93 -15.44 -6.19
C PHE A 129 -14.71 -16.89 -5.77
N GLN A 130 -14.05 -17.66 -6.63
CA GLN A 130 -13.65 -19.04 -6.37
C GLN A 130 -12.13 -19.06 -6.17
N PRO A 131 -11.64 -19.06 -4.91
CA PRO A 131 -10.22 -19.03 -4.65
C PRO A 131 -9.56 -20.36 -5.02
N GLN A 132 -8.37 -20.27 -5.61
CA GLN A 132 -7.48 -21.41 -5.75
C GLN A 132 -6.71 -21.63 -4.45
N ALA A 133 -6.78 -22.84 -3.88
CA ALA A 133 -6.21 -23.16 -2.57
C ALA A 133 -4.70 -22.91 -2.51
N GLU A 134 -3.95 -23.30 -3.55
CA GLU A 134 -2.50 -23.12 -3.59
C GLU A 134 -2.13 -21.63 -3.63
N LEU A 135 -2.95 -20.81 -4.31
CA LEU A 135 -2.70 -19.37 -4.40
C LEU A 135 -3.01 -18.65 -3.07
N LEU A 136 -4.05 -19.10 -2.35
CA LEU A 136 -4.32 -18.60 -0.99
C LEU A 136 -3.18 -18.93 -0.04
N GLU A 137 -2.63 -20.14 -0.12
CA GLU A 137 -1.49 -20.53 0.72
C GLU A 137 -0.28 -19.63 0.46
N VAL A 138 0.07 -19.37 -0.81
CA VAL A 138 1.18 -18.46 -1.18
C VAL A 138 0.99 -17.05 -0.62
N PHE A 139 -0.26 -16.56 -0.54
CA PHE A 139 -0.57 -15.25 0.01
C PHE A 139 -0.76 -15.23 1.53
N SER A 140 -0.59 -16.35 2.24
CA SER A 140 -0.60 -16.38 3.70
C SER A 140 0.75 -15.92 4.27
N THR A 141 0.70 -15.13 5.34
CA THR A 141 1.91 -14.67 6.04
C THR A 141 2.71 -15.85 6.60
N GLU A 142 2.04 -16.88 7.12
CA GLU A 142 2.67 -18.07 7.68
C GLU A 142 3.46 -18.87 6.64
N PHE A 143 2.94 -18.98 5.41
CA PHE A 143 3.70 -19.59 4.31
C PHE A 143 4.88 -18.72 3.91
N GLN A 144 4.68 -17.40 3.77
CA GLN A 144 5.75 -16.48 3.38
C GLN A 144 6.89 -16.45 4.41
N LEU A 145 6.58 -16.49 5.70
CA LEU A 145 7.58 -16.56 6.77
C LEU A 145 8.43 -17.84 6.65
N ARG A 146 7.79 -19.01 6.47
CA ARG A 146 8.50 -20.29 6.26
C ARG A 146 9.33 -20.27 4.97
N LEU A 147 8.79 -19.72 3.88
CA LEU A 147 9.49 -19.65 2.61
C LEU A 147 10.78 -18.80 2.71
N LEU A 148 10.71 -17.66 3.41
CA LEU A 148 11.80 -16.71 3.50
C LEU A 148 12.85 -17.09 4.55
N TRP A 149 12.45 -17.75 5.65
CA TRP A 149 13.31 -17.99 6.80
C TRP A 149 13.47 -19.46 7.23
N GLY A 150 12.75 -20.41 6.62
CA GLY A 150 12.78 -21.83 6.97
C GLY A 150 11.78 -22.21 8.05
#